data_AF-A0A3S3KX77-F1
#
_entry.id   AF-A0A3S3KX77-F1
#
_cell.length_a   1.000
_cell.length_b   1.000
_cell.length_c   1.000
_cell.angle_alpha   90.00
_cell.angle_beta   90.00
_cell.angle_gamma   90.00
#
_symmetry.space_group_name_H-M   'P 1'
#
loop_
_entity.id
_entity.type
_entity.pdbx_description
1 polymer ?
#
loop_
_entity_poly.entity_id
_entity_poly.type
_entity_poly.pdbx_seq_one_letter_code
_entity_poly.pdbx_strand_id
1 'polypeptide(L)'
;MTFDPRSTPPDDGASTLSSVLIEVRGVDAELASAEARRVRALARAGHLALDSSAGVRASSRAAEMAVREVASEIAAASHLSDRSVQAQIGRAMTLADDFPVTLDAWEAGVLSRLHVQVIMDAGISLPQDRRHEFDVLAVATADGLSPGRLKTRLLALAESLQPTTLTERHHRGRQTRCVRVVPGEDGMSDLIATLPTVLAVGIYDRLV
;
A
#
# COMPACT_ATOMS: atom_id res chain seq x y z
N MET A 1 3.25 -49.61 49.73
CA MET A 1 3.53 -49.20 48.34
C MET A 1 2.69 -47.97 48.06
N THR A 2 3.31 -46.80 48.19
CA THR A 2 2.67 -45.49 48.17
C THR A 2 2.59 -45.01 46.72
N PHE A 3 1.37 -44.72 46.25
CA PHE A 3 1.12 -44.05 44.97
C PHE A 3 1.59 -42.59 45.10
N ASP A 4 2.48 -42.16 44.22
CA ASP A 4 2.88 -40.76 44.05
C ASP A 4 2.08 -40.14 42.90
N PRO A 5 1.12 -39.23 43.15
CA PRO A 5 0.35 -38.59 42.11
C PRO A 5 0.97 -37.22 41.75
N ARG A 6 1.53 -37.17 40.54
CA ARG A 6 1.70 -35.95 39.73
C ARG A 6 2.70 -34.92 40.25
N SER A 7 3.97 -35.16 39.98
CA SER A 7 4.91 -34.08 39.66
C SER A 7 4.70 -33.67 38.19
N THR A 8 3.85 -32.66 37.95
CA THR A 8 3.89 -31.88 36.70
C THR A 8 5.13 -30.98 36.74
N PRO A 9 6.10 -31.09 35.80
CA PRO A 9 7.17 -30.10 35.64
C PRO A 9 6.59 -28.81 35.02
N PRO A 10 7.30 -27.67 35.13
CA PRO A 10 6.67 -26.42 35.54
C PRO A 10 6.02 -25.64 34.39
N ASP A 11 4.90 -25.03 34.74
CA ASP A 11 4.17 -23.94 34.05
C ASP A 11 5.05 -22.69 33.76
N ASP A 12 6.31 -22.71 34.18
CA ASP A 12 7.31 -21.63 34.07
C ASP A 12 7.71 -21.35 32.61
N GLY A 13 7.81 -22.40 31.77
CA GLY A 13 8.14 -22.22 30.35
C GLY A 13 6.98 -21.65 29.51
N ALA A 14 5.74 -22.07 29.81
CA ALA A 14 4.54 -21.57 29.13
C ALA A 14 4.22 -20.13 29.56
N SER A 15 4.36 -19.82 30.85
CA SER A 15 4.20 -18.46 31.37
C SER A 15 5.30 -17.51 30.88
N THR A 16 6.57 -17.96 30.80
CA THR A 16 7.68 -17.18 30.20
C THR A 16 7.46 -16.91 28.71
N LEU A 17 7.03 -17.92 27.93
CA LEU A 17 6.72 -17.68 26.51
C LEU A 17 5.53 -16.72 26.36
N SER A 18 4.50 -16.84 27.21
CA SER A 18 3.36 -15.93 27.21
C SER A 18 3.76 -14.49 27.51
N SER A 19 4.68 -14.25 28.46
CA SER A 19 5.16 -12.90 28.77
C SER A 19 5.95 -12.30 27.60
N VAL A 20 6.83 -13.10 26.98
CA VAL A 20 7.59 -12.67 25.79
C VAL A 20 6.64 -12.35 24.62
N LEU A 21 5.59 -13.14 24.41
CA LEU A 21 4.58 -12.86 23.38
C LEU A 21 3.81 -11.56 23.64
N ILE A 22 3.48 -11.26 24.89
CA ILE A 22 2.84 -10.00 25.27
C ILE A 22 3.79 -8.83 25.00
N GLU A 23 5.06 -8.96 25.36
CA GLU A 23 6.10 -7.94 25.12
C GLU A 23 6.26 -7.65 23.62
N VAL A 24 6.46 -8.69 22.80
CA VAL A 24 6.61 -8.53 21.35
C VAL A 24 5.40 -7.83 20.74
N ARG A 25 4.18 -8.23 21.12
CA ARG A 25 2.95 -7.58 20.63
C ARG A 25 2.82 -6.14 21.08
N GLY A 26 3.26 -5.81 22.30
CA GLY A 26 3.30 -4.44 22.80
C GLY A 26 4.22 -3.56 21.96
N VAL A 27 5.45 -4.02 21.72
CA VAL A 27 6.44 -3.31 20.89
C VAL A 27 5.95 -3.17 19.45
N ASP A 28 5.35 -4.21 18.87
CA ASP A 28 4.78 -4.16 17.52
C ASP A 28 3.67 -3.11 17.41
N ALA A 29 2.81 -2.98 18.43
CA ALA A 29 1.75 -1.97 18.47
C ALA A 29 2.32 -0.54 18.60
N GLU A 30 3.36 -0.35 19.41
CA GLU A 30 4.05 0.95 19.51
C GLU A 30 4.71 1.36 18.19
N LEU A 31 5.38 0.42 17.53
CA LEU A 31 5.99 0.64 16.21
C LEU A 31 4.92 0.99 15.18
N ALA A 32 3.83 0.22 15.12
CA ALA A 32 2.70 0.46 14.23
C ALA A 32 2.10 1.87 14.44
N SER A 33 1.88 2.27 15.69
CA SER A 33 1.42 3.62 16.04
C SER A 33 2.39 4.71 15.59
N ALA A 34 3.69 4.53 15.83
CA ALA A 34 4.70 5.51 15.41
C ALA A 34 4.80 5.64 13.88
N GLU A 35 4.77 4.52 13.15
CA GLU A 35 4.78 4.51 11.69
C GLU A 35 3.52 5.18 11.11
N ALA A 36 2.33 4.87 11.65
CA ALA A 36 1.07 5.48 11.23
C ALA A 36 1.06 7.00 11.48
N ARG A 37 1.55 7.46 12.64
CA ARG A 37 1.70 8.90 12.93
C ARG A 37 2.67 9.59 11.96
N ARG A 38 3.78 8.94 11.60
CA ARG A 38 4.71 9.44 10.58
C ARG A 38 4.02 9.55 9.22
N VAL A 39 3.23 8.55 8.83
CA VAL A 39 2.43 8.59 7.60
C VAL A 39 1.46 9.76 7.62
N ARG A 40 0.70 9.97 8.70
CA ARG A 40 -0.17 11.16 8.81
C ARG A 40 0.58 12.47 8.71
N ALA A 41 1.80 12.56 9.29
CA ALA A 41 2.63 13.75 9.16
C ALA A 41 3.06 14.01 7.71
N LEU A 42 3.46 12.97 6.99
CA LEU A 42 3.79 13.06 5.56
C LEU A 42 2.59 13.44 4.69
N ALA A 43 1.41 12.87 4.98
CA ALA A 43 0.17 13.23 4.30
C ALA A 43 -0.14 14.72 4.48
N ARG A 44 -0.12 15.21 5.73
CA ARG A 44 -0.31 16.63 6.05
C ARG A 44 0.70 17.53 5.33
N ALA A 45 1.98 17.14 5.27
CA ALA A 45 3.00 17.89 4.55
C ALA A 45 2.67 18.00 3.05
N GLY A 46 2.21 16.90 2.44
CA GLY A 46 1.73 16.89 1.05
C GLY A 46 0.51 17.79 0.83
N HIS A 47 -0.50 17.73 1.71
CA HIS A 47 -1.68 18.59 1.62
C HIS A 47 -1.32 20.08 1.76
N LEU A 48 -0.48 20.44 2.73
CA LEU A 48 0.00 21.84 2.90
C LEU A 48 0.74 22.36 1.66
N ALA A 49 1.52 21.49 0.99
CA ALA A 49 2.19 21.85 -0.25
C ALA A 49 1.19 22.10 -1.40
N LEU A 50 0.13 21.30 -1.49
CA LEU A 50 -0.90 21.49 -2.50
C LEU A 50 -1.73 22.76 -2.23
N ASP A 51 -2.11 23.00 -0.99
CA ASP A 51 -2.89 24.17 -0.59
C ASP A 51 -2.14 25.49 -0.84
N SER A 52 -0.83 25.53 -0.58
CA SER A 52 0.00 26.71 -0.86
C SER A 52 0.13 26.99 -2.36
N SER A 53 0.07 25.96 -3.21
CA SER A 53 0.14 26.08 -4.67
C SER A 53 -1.18 26.51 -5.32
N ALA A 54 -2.31 26.33 -4.65
CA ALA A 54 -3.64 26.64 -5.19
C ALA A 54 -3.84 28.13 -5.52
N GLY A 55 -3.10 29.03 -4.87
CA GLY A 55 -3.11 30.48 -5.13
C GLY A 55 -2.29 30.92 -6.35
N VAL A 56 -1.40 30.07 -6.89
CA VAL A 56 -0.47 30.40 -7.98
C VAL A 56 -0.93 29.67 -9.24
N ARG A 57 -1.68 30.33 -10.13
CA ARG A 57 -2.20 29.82 -11.43
C ARG A 57 -2.27 28.28 -11.47
N ALA A 58 -3.32 27.71 -10.89
CA ALA A 58 -3.60 26.28 -10.75
C ALA A 58 -3.14 25.45 -11.96
N SER A 59 -1.89 25.02 -11.96
CA SER A 59 -1.31 24.17 -12.98
C SER A 59 -0.74 22.95 -12.29
N SER A 60 -0.95 21.78 -12.88
CA SER A 60 -0.42 20.52 -12.37
C SER A 60 1.09 20.59 -12.09
N ARG A 61 1.82 21.41 -12.85
CA ARG A 61 3.27 21.64 -12.66
C ARG A 61 3.57 22.40 -11.37
N ALA A 62 2.78 23.41 -11.02
CA ALA A 62 2.97 24.18 -9.79
C ALA A 62 2.70 23.30 -8.55
N ALA A 63 1.63 22.50 -8.58
CA ALA A 63 1.33 21.52 -7.53
C ALA A 63 2.45 20.48 -7.38
N GLU A 64 2.96 19.94 -8.50
CA GLU A 64 4.07 18.99 -8.46
C GLU A 64 5.36 19.61 -7.90
N MET A 65 5.67 20.87 -8.27
CA MET A 65 6.82 21.59 -7.74
C MET A 65 6.70 21.82 -6.24
N ALA A 66 5.54 22.21 -5.73
CA ALA A 66 5.32 22.43 -4.30
C ALA A 66 5.55 21.13 -3.49
N VAL A 67 5.05 19.98 -3.98
CA VAL A 67 5.30 18.69 -3.33
C VAL A 67 6.78 18.31 -3.37
N ARG A 68 7.50 18.61 -4.46
CA ARG A 68 8.95 18.36 -4.56
C ARG A 68 9.76 19.22 -3.58
N GLU A 69 9.38 20.47 -3.38
CA GLU A 69 10.02 21.38 -2.41
C GLU A 69 9.93 20.81 -0.99
N VAL A 70 8.72 20.49 -0.53
CA VAL A 70 8.49 19.86 0.78
C VAL A 70 9.19 18.50 0.90
N ALA A 71 9.21 17.71 -0.18
CA ALA A 71 9.94 16.44 -0.19
C ALA A 71 11.44 16.64 0.00
N SER A 72 12.03 17.68 -0.60
CA SER A 72 13.47 18.00 -0.49
C SER A 72 13.85 18.41 0.93
N GLU A 73 13.04 19.24 1.60
CA GLU A 73 13.26 19.62 3.01
C GLU A 73 13.26 18.40 3.94
N ILE A 74 12.25 17.53 3.79
CA ILE A 74 12.13 16.31 4.60
C ILE A 74 13.26 15.32 4.27
N ALA A 75 13.65 15.21 2.99
CA ALA A 75 14.73 14.35 2.53
C ALA A 75 16.09 14.77 3.12
N ALA A 76 16.39 16.06 3.10
CA ALA A 76 17.59 16.63 3.71
C ALA A 76 17.65 16.36 5.22
N ALA A 77 16.54 16.57 5.93
CA ALA A 77 16.45 16.33 7.37
C ALA A 77 16.51 14.83 7.74
N SER A 78 16.11 13.93 6.83
CA SER A 78 16.03 12.48 7.08
C SER A 78 17.17 11.68 6.44
N HIS A 79 18.10 12.33 5.74
CA HIS A 79 19.16 11.68 4.94
C HIS A 79 18.63 10.65 3.92
N LEU A 80 17.52 10.99 3.25
CA LEU A 80 16.91 10.18 2.19
C LEU A 80 17.00 10.90 0.84
N SER A 81 16.70 10.20 -0.26
CA SER A 81 16.57 10.86 -1.57
C SER A 81 15.22 11.55 -1.72
N ASP A 82 15.21 12.69 -2.41
CA ASP A 82 14.01 13.46 -2.73
C ASP A 82 12.93 12.58 -3.38
N ARG A 83 13.33 11.74 -4.36
CA ARG A 83 12.41 10.80 -5.03
C ARG A 83 11.77 9.80 -4.06
N SER A 84 12.52 9.32 -3.07
CA SER A 84 11.99 8.39 -2.06
C SER A 84 10.97 9.08 -1.17
N VAL A 85 11.28 10.28 -0.68
CA VAL A 85 10.38 11.05 0.18
C VAL A 85 9.13 11.50 -0.57
N GLN A 86 9.27 11.98 -1.82
CA GLN A 86 8.13 12.33 -2.65
C GLN A 86 7.18 11.13 -2.85
N ALA A 87 7.73 9.93 -3.10
CA ALA A 87 6.92 8.72 -3.20
C ALA A 87 6.27 8.33 -1.85
N GLN A 88 6.94 8.58 -0.72
CA GLN A 88 6.35 8.37 0.61
C GLN A 88 5.21 9.35 0.89
N ILE A 89 5.35 10.63 0.53
CA ILE A 89 4.30 11.65 0.66
C ILE A 89 3.08 11.24 -0.18
N GLY A 90 3.28 10.89 -1.45
CA GLY A 90 2.19 10.47 -2.32
C GLY A 90 1.42 9.26 -1.77
N ARG A 91 2.14 8.21 -1.32
CA ARG A 91 1.49 7.05 -0.67
C ARG A 91 0.79 7.42 0.63
N ALA A 92 1.38 8.31 1.42
CA ALA A 92 0.80 8.74 2.68
C ALA A 92 -0.51 9.52 2.48
N MET A 93 -0.56 10.40 1.49
CA MET A 93 -1.78 11.10 1.10
C MET A 93 -2.84 10.11 0.63
N THR A 94 -2.50 9.18 -0.27
CA THR A 94 -3.43 8.12 -0.69
C THR A 94 -3.99 7.32 0.49
N LEU A 95 -3.14 6.88 1.42
CA LEU A 95 -3.59 6.13 2.61
C LEU A 95 -4.48 6.99 3.51
N ALA A 96 -4.14 8.26 3.74
CA ALA A 96 -4.93 9.15 4.59
C ALA A 96 -6.27 9.54 3.98
N ASP A 97 -6.32 9.73 2.66
CA ASP A 97 -7.48 10.27 1.95
C ASP A 97 -8.44 9.15 1.50
N ASP A 98 -7.90 8.05 0.97
CA ASP A 98 -8.70 6.97 0.37
C ASP A 98 -8.92 5.77 1.32
N PHE A 99 -8.04 5.57 2.32
CA PHE A 99 -8.08 4.41 3.23
C PHE A 99 -7.94 4.79 4.72
N PRO A 100 -8.72 5.77 5.24
CA PRO A 100 -8.59 6.26 6.61
C PRO A 100 -8.84 5.20 7.69
N VAL A 101 -9.76 4.25 7.47
CA VAL A 101 -10.09 3.18 8.44
C VAL A 101 -8.92 2.21 8.57
N THR A 102 -8.25 1.90 7.45
CA THR A 102 -7.00 1.12 7.47
C THR A 102 -5.90 1.84 8.25
N LEU A 103 -5.77 3.16 8.07
CA LEU A 103 -4.75 3.95 8.76
C LEU A 103 -5.01 4.01 10.28
N ASP A 104 -6.27 4.15 10.69
CA ASP A 104 -6.67 4.13 12.10
C ASP A 104 -6.44 2.74 12.74
N ALA A 105 -6.79 1.67 12.03
CA ALA A 105 -6.56 0.30 12.50
C ALA A 105 -5.06 -0.04 12.60
N TRP A 106 -4.23 0.50 11.71
CA TRP A 106 -2.79 0.38 11.81
C TRP A 106 -2.23 1.14 13.02
N GLU A 107 -2.68 2.38 13.25
CA GLU A 107 -2.23 3.15 14.42
C GLU A 107 -2.62 2.48 15.74
N ALA A 108 -3.79 1.84 15.79
CA ALA A 108 -4.26 1.08 16.94
C ALA A 108 -3.51 -0.25 17.16
N GLY A 109 -2.56 -0.62 16.28
CA GLY A 109 -1.83 -1.88 16.35
C GLY A 109 -2.66 -3.12 15.96
N VAL A 110 -3.86 -2.94 15.40
CA VAL A 110 -4.72 -4.03 14.93
C VAL A 110 -4.17 -4.60 13.61
N LEU A 111 -3.68 -3.72 12.74
CA LEU A 111 -3.05 -4.09 11.49
C LEU A 111 -1.54 -3.91 11.57
N SER A 112 -0.80 -4.82 10.96
CA SER A 112 0.62 -4.62 10.69
C SER A 112 0.83 -3.87 9.38
N ARG A 113 2.03 -3.31 9.18
CA ARG A 113 2.42 -2.63 7.94
C ARG A 113 2.18 -3.47 6.67
N LEU A 114 2.37 -4.79 6.75
CA LEU A 114 2.10 -5.70 5.62
C LEU A 114 0.61 -5.83 5.30
N HIS A 115 -0.28 -5.76 6.30
CA HIS A 115 -1.71 -5.73 6.06
C HIS A 115 -2.11 -4.45 5.33
N VAL A 116 -1.62 -3.30 5.79
CA VAL A 116 -1.87 -2.00 5.15
C VAL A 116 -1.43 -2.01 3.69
N GLN A 117 -0.24 -2.53 3.39
CA GLN A 117 0.25 -2.65 2.02
C GLN A 117 -0.67 -3.51 1.15
N VAL A 118 -1.11 -4.67 1.66
CA VAL A 118 -2.02 -5.58 0.94
C VAL A 118 -3.38 -4.92 0.68
N ILE A 119 -3.90 -4.15 1.64
CA ILE A 119 -5.16 -3.42 1.48
C ILE A 119 -5.01 -2.34 0.40
N MET A 120 -3.98 -1.50 0.48
CA MET A 120 -3.74 -0.46 -0.52
C MET A 120 -3.55 -1.05 -1.93
N ASP A 121 -2.76 -2.11 -2.07
CA ASP A 121 -2.49 -2.75 -3.36
C ASP A 121 -3.76 -3.29 -4.03
N ALA A 122 -4.70 -3.83 -3.24
CA ALA A 122 -5.97 -4.30 -3.74
C ALA A 122 -6.95 -3.15 -4.04
N GLY A 123 -6.99 -2.13 -3.18
CA GLY A 123 -7.95 -1.02 -3.26
C GLY A 123 -7.59 0.07 -4.27
N ILE A 124 -6.31 0.30 -4.56
CA ILE A 124 -5.88 1.45 -5.39
C ILE A 124 -6.41 1.40 -6.82
N SER A 125 -6.71 0.20 -7.33
CA SER A 125 -7.27 0.00 -8.66
C SER A 125 -8.78 0.30 -8.76
N LEU A 126 -9.44 0.47 -7.61
CA LEU A 126 -10.84 0.85 -7.54
C LEU A 126 -11.03 2.34 -7.88
N PRO A 127 -12.17 2.69 -8.50
CA PRO A 127 -12.64 4.06 -8.58
C PRO A 127 -12.67 4.73 -7.21
N GLN A 128 -12.38 6.03 -7.15
CA GLN A 128 -12.22 6.77 -5.90
C GLN A 128 -13.49 6.71 -5.01
N ASP A 129 -14.68 6.74 -5.62
CA ASP A 129 -15.98 6.62 -4.95
C ASP A 129 -16.22 5.25 -4.30
N ARG A 130 -15.44 4.23 -4.66
CA ARG A 130 -15.51 2.87 -4.09
C ARG A 130 -14.43 2.57 -3.06
N ARG A 131 -13.38 3.39 -2.98
CA ARG A 131 -12.23 3.13 -2.09
C ARG A 131 -12.62 3.15 -0.62
N HIS A 132 -13.49 4.08 -0.21
CA HIS A 132 -13.95 4.14 1.18
C HIS A 132 -14.80 2.92 1.59
N GLU A 133 -15.71 2.46 0.71
CA GLU A 133 -16.48 1.23 0.94
C GLU A 133 -15.54 0.01 1.06
N PHE A 134 -14.56 -0.08 0.17
CA PHE A 134 -13.53 -1.13 0.23
C PHE A 134 -12.70 -1.06 1.50
N ASP A 135 -12.27 0.12 1.93
CA ASP A 135 -11.45 0.34 3.12
C ASP A 135 -12.11 -0.24 4.38
N VAL A 136 -13.38 0.10 4.63
CA VAL A 136 -14.17 -0.42 5.75
C VAL A 136 -14.24 -1.95 5.71
N LEU A 137 -14.59 -2.52 4.55
CA LEU A 137 -14.74 -3.96 4.38
C LEU A 137 -13.41 -4.70 4.47
N ALA A 138 -12.32 -4.09 4.02
CA ALA A 138 -10.98 -4.67 4.05
C ALA A 138 -10.47 -4.81 5.48
N VAL A 139 -10.66 -3.79 6.32
CA VAL A 139 -10.31 -3.85 7.75
C VAL A 139 -11.15 -4.91 8.47
N ALA A 140 -12.46 -4.96 8.21
CA ALA A 140 -13.33 -5.99 8.78
C ALA A 140 -12.91 -7.41 8.36
N THR A 141 -12.37 -7.57 7.15
CA THR A 141 -11.91 -8.86 6.62
C THR A 141 -10.55 -9.29 7.20
N ALA A 142 -9.75 -8.34 7.70
CA ALA A 142 -8.38 -8.59 8.16
C ALA A 142 -8.30 -9.38 9.48
N ASP A 143 -9.38 -9.42 10.26
CA ASP A 143 -9.37 -10.05 11.59
C ASP A 143 -8.89 -11.51 11.55
N GLY A 144 -7.87 -11.81 12.37
CA GLY A 144 -7.25 -13.12 12.49
C GLY A 144 -6.54 -13.66 11.23
N LEU A 145 -6.44 -12.88 10.15
CA LEU A 145 -5.78 -13.32 8.92
C LEU A 145 -4.32 -12.89 8.87
N SER A 146 -3.50 -13.70 8.22
CA SER A 146 -2.17 -13.26 7.79
C SER A 146 -2.28 -12.42 6.51
N PRO A 147 -1.30 -11.55 6.21
CA PRO A 147 -1.34 -10.70 5.00
C PRO A 147 -1.51 -11.50 3.70
N GLY A 148 -0.89 -12.69 3.61
CA GLY A 148 -1.03 -13.56 2.45
C GLY A 148 -2.45 -14.11 2.25
N ARG A 149 -3.14 -14.49 3.34
CA ARG A 149 -4.54 -14.95 3.29
C ARG A 149 -5.51 -13.80 3.03
N LEU A 150 -5.23 -12.63 3.63
CA LEU A 150 -5.99 -11.42 3.40
C LEU A 150 -5.97 -11.02 1.93
N LYS A 151 -4.79 -11.05 1.29
CA LYS A 151 -4.63 -10.69 -0.13
C LYS A 151 -5.63 -11.40 -1.04
N THR A 152 -5.77 -12.72 -0.91
CA THR A 152 -6.71 -13.49 -1.73
C THR A 152 -8.16 -13.04 -1.52
N ARG A 153 -8.57 -12.74 -0.28
CA ARG A 153 -9.94 -12.26 0.01
C ARG A 153 -10.16 -10.85 -0.52
N LEU A 154 -9.19 -9.96 -0.36
CA LEU A 154 -9.30 -8.58 -0.83
C LEU A 154 -9.35 -8.48 -2.36
N LEU A 155 -8.67 -9.37 -3.09
CA LEU A 155 -8.81 -9.41 -4.55
C LEU A 155 -10.23 -9.74 -4.99
N ALA A 156 -10.89 -10.68 -4.32
CA ALA A 156 -12.30 -11.02 -4.60
C ALA A 156 -13.24 -9.86 -4.22
N LEU A 157 -13.00 -9.23 -3.06
CA LEU A 157 -13.75 -8.07 -2.61
C LEU A 157 -13.61 -6.88 -3.56
N ALA A 158 -12.38 -6.57 -3.97
CA ALA A 158 -12.10 -5.49 -4.93
C ALA A 158 -12.79 -5.76 -6.27
N GLU A 159 -12.75 -7.00 -6.79
CA GLU A 159 -13.47 -7.32 -8.02
C GLU A 159 -14.99 -7.15 -7.86
N SER A 160 -15.57 -7.52 -6.71
CA SER A 160 -17.03 -7.33 -6.48
C SER A 160 -17.47 -5.87 -6.37
N LEU A 161 -16.56 -4.97 -5.98
CA LEU A 161 -16.82 -3.54 -5.89
C LEU A 161 -16.53 -2.81 -7.21
N GLN A 162 -16.01 -3.51 -8.21
CA GLN A 162 -15.65 -2.90 -9.48
C GLN A 162 -16.92 -2.63 -10.31
N PRO A 163 -17.10 -1.40 -10.84
CA PRO A 163 -18.34 -1.04 -11.55
C PRO A 163 -18.46 -1.71 -12.93
N THR A 164 -17.37 -2.28 -13.42
CA THR A 164 -17.30 -2.96 -14.72
C THR A 164 -16.64 -4.30 -14.54
N THR A 165 -17.09 -5.28 -15.30
CA THR A 165 -16.55 -6.64 -15.28
C THR A 165 -15.12 -6.69 -15.83
N LEU A 166 -14.38 -7.73 -15.45
CA LEU A 166 -13.06 -7.99 -16.02
C LEU A 166 -13.09 -8.01 -17.56
N THR A 167 -14.13 -8.59 -18.15
CA THR A 167 -14.33 -8.66 -19.62
C THR A 167 -14.44 -7.27 -20.24
N GLU A 168 -15.22 -6.38 -19.65
CA GLU A 168 -15.37 -5.00 -20.15
C GLU A 168 -14.07 -4.21 -20.02
N ARG A 169 -13.37 -4.36 -18.88
CA ARG A 169 -12.05 -3.71 -18.69
C ARG A 169 -11.02 -4.25 -19.69
N HIS A 170 -11.02 -5.56 -19.96
CA HIS A 170 -10.18 -6.16 -20.99
C HIS A 170 -10.53 -5.64 -22.38
N HIS A 171 -11.82 -5.58 -22.72
CA HIS A 171 -12.28 -5.06 -24.02
C HIS A 171 -11.87 -3.61 -24.22
N ARG A 172 -12.06 -2.75 -23.21
CA ARG A 172 -11.59 -1.36 -23.23
C ARG A 172 -10.07 -1.28 -23.41
N GLY A 173 -9.30 -2.07 -22.65
CA GLY A 173 -7.85 -2.13 -22.80
C GLY A 173 -7.40 -2.54 -24.20
N ARG A 174 -8.15 -3.43 -24.87
CA ARG A 174 -7.92 -3.79 -26.28
C ARG A 174 -8.21 -2.65 -27.23
N GLN A 175 -9.25 -1.85 -26.98
CA GLN A 175 -9.58 -0.70 -27.82
C GLN A 175 -8.53 0.42 -27.70
N THR A 176 -7.94 0.58 -26.51
CA THR A 176 -6.91 1.60 -26.24
C THR A 176 -5.48 1.11 -26.45
N ARG A 177 -5.30 -0.08 -27.08
CA ARG A 177 -3.98 -0.63 -27.36
C ARG A 177 -3.16 0.33 -28.23
N CYS A 178 -1.87 0.45 -27.94
CA CYS A 178 -0.98 1.34 -28.66
C CYS A 178 0.43 0.78 -28.76
N VAL A 179 1.19 1.31 -29.72
CA VAL A 179 2.62 1.08 -29.86
C VAL A 179 3.30 2.43 -29.78
N ARG A 180 4.39 2.51 -29.01
CA ARG A 180 5.21 3.72 -28.87
C ARG A 180 6.68 3.37 -29.03
N VAL A 181 7.45 4.34 -29.50
CA VAL A 181 8.91 4.28 -29.51
C VAL A 181 9.42 5.14 -28.35
N VAL A 182 10.30 4.58 -27.54
CA VAL A 182 11.02 5.30 -26.48
C VAL A 182 12.47 5.40 -26.92
N PRO A 183 12.96 6.59 -27.30
CA PRO A 183 14.36 6.78 -27.65
C PRO A 183 15.29 6.39 -26.49
N GLY A 184 16.32 5.61 -26.80
CA GLY A 184 17.36 5.21 -25.86
C GLY A 184 18.69 5.90 -26.16
N GLU A 185 19.76 5.38 -25.56
CA GLU A 185 21.13 5.81 -25.80
C GLU A 185 21.75 5.06 -27.00
N ASP A 186 22.92 5.50 -27.46
CA ASP A 186 23.71 4.85 -28.53
C ASP A 186 22.99 4.63 -29.88
N GLY A 187 22.01 5.49 -30.19
CA GLY A 187 21.22 5.36 -31.42
C GLY A 187 20.22 4.20 -31.40
N MET A 188 19.97 3.62 -30.23
CA MET A 188 18.99 2.55 -30.02
C MET A 188 17.65 3.14 -29.53
N SER A 189 16.57 2.38 -29.65
CA SER A 189 15.24 2.76 -29.15
C SER A 189 14.42 1.53 -28.78
N ASP A 190 13.59 1.67 -27.75
CA ASP A 190 12.65 0.62 -27.33
C ASP A 190 11.33 0.76 -28.10
N LEU A 191 10.85 -0.34 -28.67
CA LEU A 191 9.50 -0.44 -29.22
C LEU A 191 8.57 -1.08 -28.19
N ILE A 192 7.71 -0.29 -27.56
CA ILE A 192 6.79 -0.75 -26.50
C ILE A 192 5.38 -0.89 -27.07
N ALA A 193 4.86 -2.12 -27.04
CA ALA A 193 3.50 -2.43 -27.46
C ALA A 193 2.63 -2.78 -26.23
N THR A 194 1.53 -2.05 -26.04
CA THR A 194 0.50 -2.39 -25.05
C THR A 194 -0.54 -3.30 -25.70
N LEU A 195 -0.59 -4.57 -25.29
CA LEU A 195 -1.35 -5.63 -25.96
C LEU A 195 -2.06 -6.53 -24.91
N PRO A 196 -3.04 -7.36 -25.31
CA PRO A 196 -3.48 -8.50 -24.49
C PRO A 196 -2.28 -9.36 -24.06
N THR A 197 -2.23 -9.75 -22.78
CA THR A 197 -1.11 -10.52 -22.20
C THR A 197 -0.77 -11.76 -23.01
N VAL A 198 -1.77 -12.51 -23.48
CA VAL A 198 -1.57 -13.71 -24.31
C VAL A 198 -0.79 -13.39 -25.59
N LEU A 199 -1.04 -12.24 -26.21
CA LEU A 199 -0.32 -11.82 -27.42
C LEU A 199 1.08 -11.30 -27.09
N ALA A 200 1.23 -10.56 -25.99
CA ALA A 200 2.53 -10.05 -25.56
C ALA A 200 3.51 -11.19 -25.25
N VAL A 201 3.08 -12.20 -24.49
CA VAL A 201 3.87 -13.40 -24.19
C VAL A 201 4.22 -14.15 -25.48
N GLY A 202 3.24 -14.36 -26.38
CA GLY A 202 3.51 -15.04 -27.65
C GLY A 202 4.49 -14.31 -28.57
N ILE A 203 4.58 -12.98 -28.51
CA ILE A 203 5.61 -12.19 -29.21
C ILE A 203 6.96 -12.39 -28.52
N TYR A 204 7.00 -12.25 -27.20
CA TYR A 204 8.23 -12.42 -26.41
C TYR A 204 8.90 -13.77 -26.68
N ASP A 205 8.13 -14.86 -26.64
CA ASP A 205 8.61 -16.23 -26.88
C ASP A 205 9.17 -16.47 -28.30
N ARG A 206 8.94 -15.54 -29.24
CA ARG A 206 9.46 -15.61 -30.62
C ARG A 206 10.67 -14.71 -30.85
N LEU A 207 10.86 -13.72 -29.99
CA LEU A 207 11.98 -12.77 -30.09
C LEU A 207 13.20 -13.24 -29.31
N VAL A 208 12.98 -14.05 -28.28
CA VAL A 208 14.02 -14.68 -27.44
C VAL A 208 14.19 -16.14 -27.87
#